data_AF-A0A8C6PP62-F1
#
_entry.id   AF-A0A8C6PP62-F1
#
_cell.length_a   1.000
_cell.length_b   1.000
_cell.length_c   1.000
_cell.angle_alpha   90.00
_cell.angle_beta   90.00
_cell.angle_gamma   90.00
#
_symmetry.space_group_name_H-M   'P 1'
#
loop_
_entity.id
_entity.type
_entity.pdbx_description
1 polymer ?
#
loop_
_entity_poly.entity_id
_entity_poly.type
_entity_poly.pdbx_seq_one_letter_code
_entity_poly.pdbx_strand_id
1 'polypeptide(L)'
;MQKDPRPGSEPRTFLLQGNTGGCGRCPSGWILMNSACYFFHFSDAAGLKSWNKARKFCQMYGGDLVVIDSKDKQTFLILINKFFHIGFWFGLSDSHIEGTWKWLDGTSLVEG
;
A
#
# COMPACT_ATOMS: atom_id res chain seq x y z
N MET A 1 -0.81 6.06 12.04
CA MET A 1 -0.75 5.89 10.57
C MET A 1 0.33 6.85 10.11
N GLN A 2 1.45 6.33 9.61
CA GLN A 2 2.73 7.06 9.57
C GLN A 2 2.71 8.17 8.51
N LYS A 3 2.84 9.41 8.99
CA LYS A 3 3.36 10.56 8.25
C LYS A 3 4.79 10.22 7.82
N ASP A 4 5.20 10.76 6.68
CA ASP A 4 6.46 10.49 5.97
C ASP A 4 7.60 10.10 6.92
N PRO A 5 8.25 8.92 6.73
CA PRO A 5 9.21 8.44 7.69
C PRO A 5 10.42 9.39 7.70
N ARG A 6 10.71 9.93 8.88
CA ARG A 6 12.05 10.41 9.20
C ARG A 6 13.07 9.36 8.74
N PRO A 7 14.27 9.76 8.26
CA PRO A 7 15.32 8.82 7.86
C PRO A 7 15.57 7.84 9.03
N GLY A 8 15.14 6.58 8.90
CA GLY A 8 15.27 5.56 9.94
C GLY A 8 14.00 4.79 10.35
N SER A 9 12.79 5.20 9.93
CA SER A 9 11.53 4.48 10.25
C SER A 9 10.74 4.07 9.01
N GLU A 10 11.43 3.68 7.94
CA GLU A 10 10.81 3.30 6.67
C GLU A 10 10.12 1.93 6.77
N PRO A 11 8.84 1.81 6.38
CA PRO A 11 8.15 0.54 6.36
C PRO A 11 8.81 -0.42 5.35
N ARG A 12 8.99 -1.67 5.78
CA ARG A 12 9.71 -2.73 5.03
C ARG A 12 8.80 -3.56 4.13
N THR A 13 7.52 -3.28 4.18
CA THR A 13 6.47 -3.99 3.45
C THR A 13 5.72 -2.99 2.58
N PHE A 14 5.09 -3.45 1.51
CA PHE A 14 4.15 -2.62 0.75
C PHE A 14 3.01 -3.50 0.27
N LEU A 15 1.85 -2.86 0.08
CA LEU A 15 0.64 -3.53 -0.32
C LEU A 15 0.30 -3.19 -1.76
N LEU A 16 0.22 -4.22 -2.59
CA LEU A 16 -0.12 -4.14 -4.00
C LEU A 16 -1.61 -4.40 -4.19
N GLN A 17 -2.30 -3.53 -4.93
CA GLN A 17 -3.64 -3.80 -5.46
C GLN A 17 -3.55 -4.19 -6.93
N GLY A 18 -4.03 -5.39 -7.28
CA GLY A 18 -4.06 -5.91 -8.65
C GLY A 18 -5.49 -6.15 -9.12
N ASN A 19 -5.71 -6.05 -10.44
CA ASN A 19 -7.00 -6.36 -11.03
C ASN A 19 -7.24 -7.88 -11.05
N THR A 20 -8.48 -8.30 -10.78
CA THR A 20 -8.83 -9.72 -10.85
C THR A 20 -8.76 -10.17 -12.32
N GLY A 21 -8.03 -11.25 -12.60
CA GLY A 21 -8.24 -11.97 -13.86
C GLY A 21 -9.70 -12.41 -13.89
N GLY A 22 -10.37 -12.27 -15.04
CA GLY A 22 -11.84 -12.27 -15.23
C GLY A 22 -12.67 -13.43 -14.67
N CYS A 23 -12.10 -14.33 -13.86
CA CYS A 23 -12.79 -15.34 -13.08
C CYS A 23 -12.80 -15.06 -11.56
N GLY A 24 -12.46 -13.85 -11.09
CA GLY A 24 -12.51 -13.50 -9.66
C GLY A 24 -11.49 -14.24 -8.79
N ARG A 25 -10.41 -14.75 -9.39
CA ARG A 25 -9.31 -15.42 -8.70
C ARG A 25 -8.08 -14.53 -8.70
N CYS A 26 -7.45 -14.41 -7.53
CA CYS A 26 -6.16 -13.74 -7.42
C CYS A 26 -5.02 -14.67 -7.84
N PRO A 27 -3.90 -14.12 -8.36
CA PRO A 27 -2.72 -14.92 -8.63
C PRO A 27 -2.20 -15.61 -7.36
N SER A 28 -1.40 -16.67 -7.51
CA SER A 28 -0.80 -17.38 -6.37
C SER A 28 -0.03 -16.42 -5.46
N GLY A 29 -0.26 -16.50 -4.14
CA GLY A 29 0.35 -15.63 -3.14
C GLY A 29 -0.39 -14.32 -2.87
N TRP A 30 -1.45 -14.02 -3.63
CA TRP A 30 -2.31 -12.85 -3.40
C TRP A 30 -3.56 -13.23 -2.61
N ILE A 31 -4.04 -12.28 -1.81
CA ILE A 31 -5.22 -12.41 -0.95
C ILE A 31 -6.38 -11.67 -1.63
N LEU A 32 -7.51 -12.35 -1.86
CA LEU A 32 -8.73 -11.71 -2.36
C LEU A 32 -9.49 -11.07 -1.20
N MET A 33 -9.78 -9.77 -1.30
CA MET A 33 -10.67 -9.07 -0.38
C MET A 33 -11.48 -8.01 -1.14
N ASN A 34 -12.79 -7.97 -0.95
CA ASN A 34 -13.69 -6.99 -1.58
C ASN A 34 -13.45 -6.83 -3.09
N SER A 35 -13.33 -7.96 -3.81
CA SER A 35 -13.10 -8.01 -5.26
C SER A 35 -11.76 -7.42 -5.74
N ALA A 36 -10.81 -7.20 -4.84
CA ALA A 36 -9.45 -6.77 -5.14
C ALA A 36 -8.43 -7.79 -4.63
N CYS A 37 -7.33 -7.93 -5.37
CA CYS A 37 -6.23 -8.79 -4.98
C CYS A 37 -5.16 -7.98 -4.26
N TYR A 38 -4.72 -8.49 -3.11
CA TYR A 38 -3.71 -7.87 -2.26
C TYR A 38 -2.47 -8.75 -2.16
N PHE A 39 -1.30 -8.17 -2.39
CA PHE A 39 -0.03 -8.86 -2.17
C PHE A 39 0.83 -8.10 -1.16
N PHE A 40 1.27 -8.83 -0.13
CA PHE A 40 2.16 -8.32 0.91
C PHE A 40 3.57 -8.77 0.60
N HIS A 41 4.43 -7.83 0.21
CA HIS A 41 5.83 -8.13 -0.03
C HIS A 41 6.66 -7.83 1.22
N PHE A 42 7.03 -8.88 1.96
CA PHE A 42 7.88 -8.80 3.14
C PHE A 42 9.34 -8.97 2.71
N SER A 43 10.04 -7.89 2.37
CA SER A 43 11.46 -8.01 2.00
C SER A 43 12.32 -6.90 2.59
N ASP A 44 13.36 -7.35 3.28
CA ASP A 44 14.45 -6.53 3.79
C ASP A 44 15.53 -6.23 2.75
N ALA A 45 15.36 -6.67 1.50
CA ALA A 45 16.28 -6.32 0.43
C ALA A 45 16.39 -4.80 0.37
N ALA A 46 17.60 -4.29 0.61
CA ALA A 46 17.93 -2.90 0.98
C ALA A 46 17.49 -1.82 -0.02
N GLY A 47 16.80 -2.19 -1.10
CA GLY A 47 16.34 -1.32 -2.17
C GLY A 47 14.94 -0.75 -1.98
N LEU A 48 13.95 -1.42 -1.39
CA LEU A 48 12.53 -1.02 -1.45
C LEU A 48 12.07 -0.08 -0.32
N LYS A 49 13.02 0.63 0.30
CA LYS A 49 12.73 1.40 1.52
C LYS A 49 12.01 2.73 1.27
N SER A 50 11.98 3.25 0.05
CA SER A 50 11.26 4.48 -0.27
C SER A 50 9.92 4.21 -0.95
N TRP A 51 8.93 5.07 -0.66
CA TRP A 51 7.61 5.04 -1.27
C TRP A 51 7.68 4.94 -2.80
N ASN A 52 8.55 5.75 -3.42
CA ASN A 52 8.74 5.75 -4.88
C ASN A 52 9.23 4.40 -5.42
N LYS A 53 10.12 3.72 -4.72
CA LYS A 53 10.64 2.41 -5.15
C LYS A 53 9.61 1.31 -4.94
N ALA A 54 8.88 1.34 -3.82
CA ALA A 54 7.75 0.45 -3.58
C ALA A 54 6.69 0.60 -4.68
N ARG A 55 6.29 1.84 -5.01
CA ARG A 55 5.32 2.12 -6.07
C ARG A 55 5.78 1.62 -7.44
N LYS A 56 7.03 1.89 -7.83
CA LYS A 56 7.59 1.39 -9.09
C LYS A 56 7.58 -0.14 -9.16
N PHE A 57 7.94 -0.81 -8.06
CA PHE A 57 7.86 -2.26 -7.98
C PHE A 57 6.42 -2.75 -8.21
N CYS A 58 5.45 -2.12 -7.52
CA CYS A 58 4.04 -2.44 -7.68
C CYS A 58 3.58 -2.35 -9.15
N GLN A 59 3.93 -1.25 -9.82
CA GLN A 59 3.60 -1.01 -11.23
C GLN A 59 4.25 -2.01 -12.18
N MET A 60 5.52 -2.37 -11.95
CA MET A 60 6.18 -3.43 -12.72
C MET A 60 5.52 -4.80 -12.53
N TYR A 61 4.87 -5.03 -11.39
CA TYR A 61 4.20 -6.30 -11.06
C TYR A 61 2.70 -6.31 -11.45
N GLY A 62 2.24 -5.32 -12.21
CA GLY A 62 0.87 -5.27 -12.74
C GLY A 62 -0.19 -4.74 -11.77
N GLY A 63 0.21 -4.00 -10.74
CA GLY A 63 -0.71 -3.32 -9.81
C GLY A 63 -0.20 -1.92 -9.41
N ASP A 64 -0.74 -1.34 -8.34
CA ASP A 64 -0.19 -0.12 -7.71
C ASP A 64 -0.33 -0.22 -6.18
N LEU A 65 0.24 0.73 -5.42
CA LEU A 65 0.06 0.78 -3.97
C LEU A 65 -1.42 0.97 -3.61
N VAL A 66 -1.87 0.33 -2.54
CA VAL A 66 -3.29 0.37 -2.13
C VAL A 66 -3.77 1.76 -1.77
N VAL A 67 -4.89 2.16 -2.37
CA VAL A 67 -5.70 3.30 -1.91
C VAL A 67 -6.70 2.83 -0.86
N ILE A 68 -6.73 3.51 0.29
CA ILE A 68 -7.64 3.22 1.39
C ILE A 68 -8.88 4.10 1.25
N ASP A 69 -9.83 3.64 0.43
CA ASP A 69 -11.08 4.33 0.09
C ASP A 69 -12.29 3.84 0.92
N SER A 70 -12.08 2.89 1.81
CA SER A 70 -13.16 2.22 2.54
C SER A 70 -12.71 1.80 3.94
N LYS A 71 -13.67 1.83 4.87
CA LYS A 71 -13.46 1.43 6.27
C LYS A 71 -13.02 -0.03 6.40
N ASP A 72 -13.48 -0.90 5.50
CA ASP A 72 -13.10 -2.31 5.49
C ASP A 72 -11.63 -2.49 5.15
N LYS A 73 -11.13 -1.79 4.10
CA LYS A 73 -9.70 -1.78 3.77
C LYS A 73 -8.87 -1.23 4.93
N GLN A 74 -9.30 -0.13 5.54
CA GLN A 74 -8.62 0.45 6.69
C GLN A 74 -8.54 -0.54 7.87
N THR A 75 -9.66 -1.21 8.18
CA THR A 75 -9.74 -2.17 9.29
C THR A 75 -8.86 -3.38 9.04
N PHE A 76 -8.92 -3.95 7.83
CA PHE A 76 -8.06 -5.05 7.42
C PHE A 76 -6.58 -4.70 7.57
N LEU A 77 -6.17 -3.53 7.08
CA LEU A 77 -4.80 -3.05 7.19
C LEU A 77 -4.34 -2.86 8.64
N ILE A 78 -5.20 -2.34 9.50
CA ILE A 78 -4.92 -2.23 10.94
C ILE A 78 -4.72 -3.61 11.57
N LEU A 79 -5.54 -4.60 11.22
CA LEU A 79 -5.43 -5.96 11.74
C LEU A 79 -4.13 -6.63 11.29
N ILE A 80 -3.76 -6.50 10.02
CA ILE A 80 -2.49 -7.03 9.49
C ILE A 80 -1.29 -6.37 10.19
N ASN A 81 -1.28 -5.03 10.30
CA ASN A 81 -0.23 -4.31 11.02
C ASN A 81 -0.12 -4.78 12.48
N LYS A 82 -1.24 -5.00 13.17
CA LYS A 82 -1.26 -5.50 14.55
C LYS A 82 -0.77 -6.93 14.67
N PHE A 83 -1.13 -7.81 13.73
CA PHE A 83 -0.78 -9.23 13.78
C PHE A 83 0.70 -9.48 13.46
N PHE A 84 1.23 -8.81 12.45
CA PHE A 84 2.62 -9.00 12.02
C PHE A 84 3.60 -7.99 12.63
N HIS A 85 3.11 -6.96 13.33
CA HIS A 85 3.92 -5.86 13.87
C HIS A 85 4.78 -5.15 12.79
N ILE A 86 4.22 -4.97 11.59
CA ILE A 86 4.91 -4.38 10.44
C ILE A 86 4.26 -3.07 9.97
N GLY A 87 5.08 -2.09 9.65
CA GLY A 87 4.66 -0.96 8.81
C GLY A 87 4.72 -1.33 7.33
N PHE A 88 3.79 -0.80 6.53
CA PHE A 88 3.80 -0.93 5.08
C PHE A 88 3.53 0.39 4.35
N TRP A 89 4.07 0.51 3.14
CA TRP A 89 3.71 1.58 2.20
C TRP A 89 2.31 1.33 1.63
N PHE A 90 1.57 2.42 1.47
CA PHE A 90 0.26 2.48 0.82
C PHE A 90 0.19 3.73 -0.07
N GLY A 91 -0.87 3.85 -0.85
CA GLY A 91 -1.02 4.82 -1.93
C GLY A 91 -1.25 6.28 -1.48
N LEU A 92 -0.79 6.68 -0.29
CA LEU A 92 -0.86 8.05 0.18
C LEU A 92 0.53 8.68 0.11
N SER A 93 0.65 9.88 -0.46
CA SER A 93 1.89 10.64 -0.54
C SER A 93 1.61 12.14 -0.61
N ASP A 94 2.53 12.95 -0.10
CA ASP A 94 2.59 14.41 -0.27
C ASP A 94 3.76 14.85 -1.16
N SER A 95 4.40 13.92 -1.87
CA SER A 95 5.57 14.17 -2.73
C SER A 95 5.36 15.23 -3.83
N HIS A 96 4.11 15.54 -4.16
CA HIS A 96 3.77 16.59 -5.12
C HIS A 96 3.78 17.99 -4.50
N ILE A 97 3.24 18.13 -3.28
CA ILE A 97 3.15 19.38 -2.52
C ILE A 97 3.25 19.00 -1.05
N GLU A 98 4.37 19.33 -0.42
CA GLU A 98 4.61 19.04 1.00
C GLU A 98 3.45 19.57 1.86
N GLY A 99 2.96 18.74 2.78
CA GLY A 99 1.81 19.07 3.62
C GLY A 99 0.44 18.87 2.96
N THR A 100 0.38 18.59 1.64
CA THR A 100 -0.85 18.22 0.95
C THR A 100 -0.84 16.74 0.59
N TRP A 101 -1.47 15.93 1.43
CA TRP A 101 -1.54 14.49 1.25
C TRP A 101 -2.57 14.10 0.19
N LYS A 102 -2.13 13.33 -0.80
CA LYS A 102 -2.98 12.81 -1.88
C LYS A 102 -2.87 11.31 -1.99
N TRP A 103 -4.00 10.70 -2.31
CA TRP A 103 -4.11 9.31 -2.69
C TRP A 103 -3.74 9.12 -4.17
N LEU A 104 -3.35 7.91 -4.55
CA LEU A 104 -3.04 7.57 -5.93
C LEU A 104 -4.24 7.68 -6.88
N ASP A 105 -5.47 7.68 -6.36
CA ASP A 105 -6.70 7.93 -7.13
C ASP A 105 -6.96 9.43 -7.38
N GLY A 106 -6.09 10.31 -6.86
CA GLY A 106 -6.18 11.76 -7.01
C GLY A 106 -7.00 12.45 -5.91
N THR A 107 -7.62 11.70 -5.00
CA THR A 107 -8.36 12.29 -3.88
C THR A 107 -7.41 12.84 -2.82
N SER A 108 -7.77 13.97 -2.22
CA SER A 108 -7.02 14.53 -1.08
C SER A 108 -7.41 13.81 0.19
N LEU A 109 -6.45 13.61 1.10
CA LEU A 109 -6.78 13.18 2.45
C LEU A 109 -7.56 14.31 3.14
N VAL A 110 -8.84 14.07 3.42
CA VAL A 110 -9.64 14.94 4.29
C VAL A 110 -9.47 14.45 5.72
N GLU A 111 -8.87 15.28 6.59
CA GLU A 111 -8.97 15.07 8.03
C GLU A 111 -10.41 15.41 8.44
N GLY A 112 -11.14 14.40 8.91
CA GLY A 112 -12.48 14.54 9.49
C GLY A 112 -12.43 14.34 10.99
#